data_AF-A0A2H0D9D7-F1
#
_entry.id   AF-A0A2H0D9D7-F1
#
_cell.length_a   1.000
_cell.length_b   1.000
_cell.length_c   1.000
_cell.angle_alpha   90.00
_cell.angle_beta   90.00
_cell.angle_gamma   90.00
#
_symmetry.space_group_name_H-M   'P 1'
#
loop_
_entity.id
_entity.type
_entity.pdbx_description
1 polymer ?
#
loop_
_entity_poly.entity_id
_entity_poly.type
_entity_poly.pdbx_seq_one_letter_code
_entity_poly.pdbx_strand_id
1 'polypeptide(L)'
;MPTFLDKKMKCFIKIIVLVFVFSNLVLSQTPRLIGPPGGSVFYNQFVIHPQNTNIIVTTTWSAAVFRSSDGGNSIVPIETNLGSRQISSIALPFDKENEIFLGVSGYYLFSSDVENSWQIISKGPYIPDVVINPKNSNAVFIKNDNKTLWRSYDKGFSWTQIRTFEQLLNRIAISPADTSIIYAASDFSLFKSTDSGDNWFKVYAPPDTNYFGVDQIEVNPVNSNLLFIKAGGNLYKSLDGGISFSKTTIYDMSFFAVNPIDPNIIYVTIGDPFFAPISDIRKTTDGGSTWFSI
;
A
#
# COMPACT_ATOMS: atom_id res chain seq x y z
N MET A 1 16.20 95.42 -15.68
CA MET A 1 17.49 94.97 -15.10
C MET A 1 17.69 95.69 -13.78
N PRO A 2 18.13 95.02 -12.70
CA PRO A 2 18.01 93.57 -12.42
C PRO A 2 16.51 93.19 -12.29
N THR A 3 15.97 92.23 -11.53
CA THR A 3 16.47 91.16 -10.63
C THR A 3 15.49 89.97 -10.71
N PHE A 4 15.84 88.81 -10.12
CA PHE A 4 14.96 87.65 -9.95
C PHE A 4 14.41 87.55 -8.52
N LEU A 5 13.15 87.13 -8.39
CA LEU A 5 12.59 86.64 -7.13
C LEU A 5 12.07 85.22 -7.38
N ASP A 6 12.91 84.24 -7.03
CA ASP A 6 12.72 82.85 -7.45
C ASP A 6 11.60 82.15 -6.64
N LYS A 7 10.89 81.26 -7.32
CA LYS A 7 9.60 80.72 -6.90
C LYS A 7 9.83 79.48 -6.04
N LYS A 8 9.63 79.57 -4.72
CA LYS A 8 9.82 78.45 -3.78
C LYS A 8 9.07 77.19 -4.23
N MET A 9 9.79 76.27 -4.86
CA MET A 9 9.25 75.02 -5.38
C MET A 9 9.07 74.04 -4.22
N LYS A 10 7.83 73.87 -3.75
CA LYS A 10 7.50 72.89 -2.71
C LYS A 10 7.69 71.48 -3.25
N CYS A 11 8.79 70.83 -2.87
CA CYS A 11 9.04 69.44 -3.20
C CYS A 11 8.08 68.54 -2.40
N PHE A 12 7.03 68.05 -3.05
CA PHE A 12 6.15 67.03 -2.45
C PHE A 12 6.82 65.67 -2.55
N ILE A 13 7.31 65.16 -1.42
CA ILE A 13 7.77 63.77 -1.30
C ILE A 13 6.55 62.86 -1.44
N LYS A 14 6.30 62.36 -2.65
CA LYS A 14 5.36 61.26 -2.88
C LYS A 14 5.98 59.97 -2.33
N ILE A 15 5.57 59.57 -1.14
CA ILE A 15 5.85 58.24 -0.61
C ILE A 15 5.03 57.24 -1.43
N ILE A 16 5.69 56.57 -2.38
CA ILE A 16 5.09 55.45 -3.11
C ILE A 16 5.20 54.22 -2.20
N VAL A 17 4.09 53.89 -1.54
CA VAL A 17 3.97 52.62 -0.80
C VAL A 17 3.73 51.50 -1.81
N LEU A 18 4.81 50.84 -2.21
CA LEU A 18 4.75 49.62 -3.02
C LEU A 18 4.29 48.44 -2.14
N VAL A 19 2.98 48.24 -2.10
CA VAL A 19 2.38 47.03 -1.52
C VAL A 19 2.58 45.88 -2.48
N PHE A 20 3.70 45.15 -2.33
CA PHE A 20 3.91 43.88 -3.02
C PHE A 20 3.02 42.80 -2.38
N VAL A 21 1.82 42.60 -2.93
CA VAL A 21 1.03 41.39 -2.68
C VAL A 21 1.65 40.24 -3.47
N PHE A 22 2.64 39.57 -2.89
CA PHE A 22 3.17 38.30 -3.41
C PHE A 22 2.20 37.13 -3.15
N SER A 23 0.99 37.21 -3.72
CA SER A 23 0.06 36.09 -3.79
C SER A 23 0.27 35.33 -5.10
N ASN A 24 1.24 34.41 -5.10
CA ASN A 24 1.23 33.13 -5.84
C ASN A 24 2.53 32.36 -5.53
N LEU A 25 2.70 31.96 -4.26
CA LEU A 25 3.62 30.87 -3.92
C LEU A 25 3.00 29.55 -4.37
N VAL A 26 3.04 29.31 -5.69
CA VAL A 26 2.98 27.96 -6.25
C VAL A 26 4.32 27.31 -5.94
N LEU A 27 4.48 26.77 -4.74
CA LEU A 27 5.61 25.90 -4.40
C LEU A 27 5.35 24.50 -4.96
N SER A 28 5.65 24.38 -6.24
CA SER A 28 5.63 23.18 -7.07
C SER A 28 6.47 23.59 -8.29
N GLN A 29 7.70 23.11 -8.50
CA GLN A 29 8.27 21.80 -8.16
C GLN A 29 9.80 21.82 -8.34
N THR A 30 10.52 20.81 -7.83
CA THR A 30 11.51 20.05 -8.64
C THR A 30 11.66 18.59 -8.17
N PRO A 31 10.71 17.68 -8.44
CA PRO A 31 10.98 16.25 -8.41
C PRO A 31 11.82 15.94 -9.65
N ARG A 32 13.03 15.46 -9.43
CA ARG A 32 13.91 15.02 -10.50
C ARG A 32 14.01 13.51 -10.45
N LEU A 33 13.54 12.84 -11.51
CA LEU A 33 13.88 11.44 -11.73
C LEU A 33 15.39 11.33 -11.94
N ILE A 34 16.07 10.63 -11.04
CA ILE A 34 17.48 10.23 -11.16
C ILE A 34 17.49 8.70 -11.21
N GLY A 35 17.27 8.14 -12.39
CA GLY A 35 17.46 6.71 -12.62
C GLY A 35 18.85 6.41 -13.19
N PRO A 36 19.38 5.18 -13.04
CA PRO A 36 18.89 4.05 -12.24
C PRO A 36 19.94 3.61 -11.17
N PRO A 37 19.58 2.77 -10.18
CA PRO A 37 19.52 1.32 -10.43
C PRO A 37 18.33 0.60 -9.76
N GLY A 38 17.90 -0.53 -10.36
CA GLY A 38 17.07 -1.54 -9.67
C GLY A 38 15.60 -1.68 -10.09
N GLY A 39 15.23 -1.29 -11.32
CA GLY A 39 13.86 -1.43 -11.80
C GLY A 39 13.36 -2.88 -11.90
N SER A 40 12.44 -3.24 -11.00
CA SER A 40 11.36 -4.23 -11.19
C SER A 40 10.39 -4.10 -10.00
N VAL A 41 9.09 -4.42 -10.18
CA VAL A 41 8.04 -4.16 -9.18
C VAL A 41 7.12 -5.36 -9.01
N PHE A 42 7.06 -5.95 -7.80
CA PHE A 42 5.93 -6.79 -7.40
C PHE A 42 5.60 -6.69 -5.91
N TYR A 43 4.43 -6.08 -5.65
CA TYR A 43 3.67 -5.97 -4.40
C TYR A 43 4.28 -5.12 -3.26
N ASN A 44 3.47 -4.15 -2.80
CA ASN A 44 3.66 -3.28 -1.64
C ASN A 44 5.06 -2.62 -1.46
N GLN A 45 5.60 -2.05 -2.54
CA GLN A 45 6.88 -1.31 -2.52
C GLN A 45 6.83 0.04 -1.81
N PHE A 46 5.65 0.53 -1.42
CA PHE A 46 5.55 1.59 -0.41
C PHE A 46 4.29 1.41 0.45
N VAL A 47 4.36 1.86 1.69
CA VAL A 47 3.29 1.85 2.68
C VAL A 47 3.31 3.16 3.47
N ILE A 48 2.12 3.66 3.81
CA ILE A 48 1.92 4.88 4.59
C ILE A 48 1.40 4.45 5.97
N HIS A 49 1.92 5.02 7.06
CA HIS A 49 1.46 4.69 8.41
C HIS A 49 -0.02 5.13 8.58
N PRO A 50 -0.92 4.24 9.02
CA PRO A 50 -2.36 4.45 8.90
C PRO A 50 -2.92 5.53 9.83
N GLN A 51 -2.12 6.03 10.78
CA GLN A 51 -2.47 7.15 11.67
C GLN A 51 -1.56 8.38 11.50
N ASN A 52 -0.50 8.30 10.69
CA ASN A 52 0.42 9.41 10.47
C ASN A 52 0.91 9.40 9.02
N THR A 53 0.26 10.19 8.17
CA THR A 53 0.55 10.25 6.73
C THR A 53 1.94 10.81 6.39
N ASN A 54 2.65 11.39 7.36
CA ASN A 54 4.03 11.82 7.14
C ASN A 54 5.01 10.65 7.13
N ILE A 55 4.65 9.52 7.74
CA ILE A 55 5.49 8.32 7.77
C ILE A 55 5.19 7.46 6.55
N ILE A 56 6.18 7.37 5.67
CA ILE A 56 6.14 6.53 4.47
C ILE A 56 7.35 5.62 4.50
N VAL A 57 7.16 4.32 4.29
CA VAL A 57 8.26 3.35 4.12
C VAL A 57 8.19 2.80 2.69
N THR A 58 9.32 2.76 2.00
CA THR A 58 9.41 2.26 0.62
C THR A 58 10.63 1.35 0.44
N THR A 59 10.57 0.40 -0.49
CA THR A 59 11.59 -0.63 -0.68
C THR A 59 11.92 -0.88 -2.14
N THR A 60 13.16 -1.29 -2.40
CA THR A 60 13.59 -1.76 -3.73
C THR A 60 13.62 -3.29 -3.80
N TRP A 61 13.60 -3.82 -5.01
CA TRP A 61 13.78 -5.25 -5.28
C TRP A 61 15.11 -5.80 -4.71
N SER A 62 16.13 -4.94 -4.58
CA SER A 62 17.48 -5.30 -4.11
C SER A 62 17.70 -5.03 -2.61
N ALA A 63 16.67 -5.23 -1.78
CA ALA A 63 16.69 -5.15 -0.32
C ALA A 63 16.91 -3.76 0.33
N ALA A 64 17.00 -2.68 -0.45
CA ALA A 64 17.10 -1.35 0.15
C ALA A 64 15.74 -0.93 0.73
N VAL A 65 15.76 -0.37 1.93
CA VAL A 65 14.58 0.17 2.62
C VAL A 65 14.82 1.65 2.86
N PHE A 66 13.79 2.47 2.67
CA PHE A 66 13.84 3.91 2.92
C PHE A 66 12.61 4.34 3.72
N ARG A 67 12.76 5.37 4.55
CA ARG A 67 11.67 5.99 5.30
C ARG A 67 11.66 7.49 5.13
N SER A 68 10.47 8.05 4.96
CA SER A 68 10.16 9.46 5.16
C SER A 68 9.46 9.62 6.51
N SER A 69 9.65 10.78 7.15
CA SER A 69 8.91 11.27 8.31
C SER A 69 8.24 12.63 8.05
N ASP A 70 8.20 13.06 6.79
CA ASP A 70 7.75 14.39 6.35
C ASP A 70 6.79 14.35 5.14
N GLY A 71 6.15 13.19 4.89
CA GLY A 71 5.16 13.02 3.82
C GLY A 71 5.76 12.81 2.43
N GLY A 72 7.01 12.35 2.38
CA GLY A 72 7.75 12.08 1.13
C GLY A 72 8.52 13.29 0.59
N ASN A 73 8.65 14.38 1.36
CA ASN A 73 9.50 15.52 0.97
C ASN A 73 11.00 15.15 1.06
N SER A 74 11.36 14.28 1.99
CA SER A 74 12.66 13.63 2.08
C SER A 74 12.53 12.13 2.41
N ILE A 75 13.53 11.35 2.02
CA ILE A 75 13.67 9.93 2.36
C ILE A 75 15.08 9.65 2.89
N VAL A 76 15.16 8.81 3.91
CA VAL A 76 16.40 8.38 4.56
C VAL A 76 16.52 6.85 4.37
N PRO A 77 17.67 6.31 3.95
CA PRO A 77 17.88 4.87 3.89
C PRO A 77 17.89 4.25 5.29
N ILE A 78 17.37 3.03 5.40
CA ILE A 78 17.42 2.21 6.61
C ILE A 78 18.36 1.04 6.35
N GLU A 79 19.40 0.92 7.17
CA GLU A 79 20.35 -0.18 7.10
C GLU A 79 19.74 -1.45 7.68
N THR A 80 19.48 -2.43 6.83
CA THR A 80 18.82 -3.69 7.20
C THR A 80 19.76 -4.91 7.21
N ASN A 81 20.96 -4.77 6.63
CA ASN A 81 21.93 -5.86 6.43
C ASN A 81 21.37 -7.11 5.73
N LEU A 82 20.28 -6.99 4.95
CA LEU A 82 19.60 -8.11 4.28
C LEU A 82 20.37 -8.70 3.09
N GLY A 83 21.45 -8.05 2.65
CA GLY A 83 22.18 -8.42 1.43
C GLY A 83 21.34 -8.19 0.18
N SER A 84 21.41 -9.09 -0.79
CA SER A 84 20.65 -9.01 -2.06
C SER A 84 19.27 -9.69 -2.03
N ARG A 85 18.67 -9.85 -0.83
CA ARG A 85 17.38 -10.56 -0.68
C ARG A 85 16.18 -9.69 -1.07
N GLN A 86 15.29 -10.25 -1.88
CA GLN A 86 14.09 -9.55 -2.32
C GLN A 86 13.14 -9.27 -1.16
N ILE A 87 12.65 -8.03 -1.04
CA ILE A 87 11.56 -7.66 -0.14
C ILE A 87 10.26 -7.75 -0.95
N SER A 88 9.23 -8.36 -0.37
CA SER A 88 7.95 -8.64 -1.06
C SER A 88 6.71 -8.29 -0.24
N SER A 89 6.87 -7.94 1.03
CA SER A 89 5.83 -7.35 1.87
C SER A 89 6.44 -6.44 2.94
N ILE A 90 5.76 -5.32 3.18
CA ILE A 90 6.03 -4.39 4.29
C ILE A 90 4.70 -4.27 5.04
N ALA A 91 4.73 -4.31 6.36
CA ALA A 91 3.56 -4.00 7.18
C ALA A 91 3.95 -3.06 8.33
N LEU A 92 3.15 -2.00 8.50
CA LEU A 92 3.25 -1.04 9.58
C LEU A 92 2.12 -1.30 10.58
N PRO A 93 2.43 -1.49 11.87
CA PRO A 93 1.46 -1.39 12.96
C PRO A 93 0.58 -0.15 12.87
N PHE A 94 -0.65 -0.25 13.40
CA PHE A 94 -1.58 0.89 13.41
C PHE A 94 -1.28 1.91 14.51
N ASP A 95 -0.73 1.42 15.63
CA ASP A 95 -0.54 2.13 16.89
C ASP A 95 0.96 2.40 17.22
N LYS A 96 1.88 2.17 16.28
CA LYS A 96 3.34 2.25 16.47
C LYS A 96 4.06 2.81 15.24
N GLU A 97 4.50 4.05 15.35
CA GLU A 97 5.19 4.79 14.29
C GLU A 97 6.62 4.31 13.96
N ASN A 98 7.24 3.60 14.91
CA ASN A 98 8.63 3.13 14.84
C ASN A 98 8.72 1.60 14.85
N GLU A 99 7.66 0.90 14.47
CA GLU A 99 7.67 -0.55 14.30
C GLU A 99 7.48 -0.90 12.82
N ILE A 100 8.25 -1.86 12.30
CA ILE A 100 8.14 -2.33 10.92
C ILE A 100 8.29 -3.85 10.88
N PHE A 101 7.44 -4.49 10.10
CA PHE A 101 7.55 -5.90 9.71
C PHE A 101 7.91 -6.00 8.23
N LEU A 102 8.87 -6.87 7.89
CA LEU A 102 9.30 -7.13 6.51
C LEU A 102 9.20 -8.61 6.18
N GLY A 103 8.55 -8.93 5.06
CA GLY A 103 8.68 -10.21 4.37
C GLY A 103 9.82 -10.12 3.36
N VAL A 104 10.90 -10.86 3.62
CA VAL A 104 12.13 -10.86 2.82
C VAL A 104 12.46 -12.29 2.40
N SER A 105 12.88 -12.52 1.15
CA SER A 105 13.02 -13.87 0.59
C SER A 105 13.73 -14.88 1.53
N GLY A 106 12.95 -15.85 2.03
CA GLY A 106 13.35 -16.88 3.01
C GLY A 106 13.06 -16.58 4.49
N TYR A 107 12.62 -15.37 4.86
CA TYR A 107 12.55 -14.87 6.23
C TYR A 107 11.44 -13.83 6.47
N TYR A 108 11.04 -13.73 7.74
CA TYR A 108 10.25 -12.62 8.26
C TYR A 108 11.08 -11.87 9.30
N LEU A 109 11.08 -10.54 9.23
CA LEU A 109 11.80 -9.68 10.16
C LEU A 109 10.88 -8.67 10.83
N PHE A 110 11.25 -8.30 12.06
CA PHE A 110 10.64 -7.24 12.85
C PHE A 110 11.73 -6.26 13.32
N SER A 111 11.38 -4.98 13.36
CA SER A 111 12.15 -3.94 14.05
C SER A 111 11.21 -3.16 14.97
N SER A 112 11.68 -2.90 16.20
CA SER A 112 10.97 -2.09 17.20
C SER A 112 11.41 -0.62 17.26
N ASP A 113 12.42 -0.27 16.46
CA ASP A 113 13.06 1.05 16.49
C ASP A 113 13.36 1.63 15.09
N VAL A 114 13.15 0.85 14.02
CA VAL A 114 13.44 1.13 12.60
C VAL A 114 14.92 1.33 12.26
N GLU A 115 15.67 1.99 13.13
CA GLU A 115 16.96 2.60 12.84
C GLU A 115 18.14 1.83 13.45
N ASN A 116 17.92 0.92 14.41
CA ASN A 116 18.98 0.33 15.23
C ASN A 116 19.00 -1.20 15.25
N SER A 117 17.85 -1.88 15.13
CA SER A 117 17.79 -3.34 15.26
C SER A 117 16.77 -4.04 14.35
N TRP A 118 17.16 -5.20 13.82
CA TRP A 118 16.31 -6.10 13.04
C TRP A 118 16.41 -7.51 13.60
N GLN A 119 15.27 -8.13 13.88
CA GLN A 119 15.16 -9.48 14.43
C GLN A 119 14.46 -10.40 13.44
N ILE A 120 15.03 -11.58 13.17
CA ILE A 120 14.36 -12.62 12.38
C ILE A 120 13.33 -13.30 13.28
N ILE A 121 12.04 -13.08 12.98
CA ILE A 121 10.91 -13.63 13.74
C ILE A 121 10.40 -14.96 13.18
N SER A 122 10.68 -15.26 11.90
CA SER A 122 10.48 -16.60 11.34
C SER A 122 11.30 -16.83 10.07
N LYS A 123 11.40 -18.09 9.64
CA LYS A 123 11.72 -18.46 8.27
C LYS A 123 10.46 -18.35 7.41
N GLY A 124 10.62 -18.32 6.09
CA GLY A 124 9.50 -18.17 5.16
C GLY A 124 9.79 -18.70 3.76
N PRO A 125 8.79 -18.62 2.86
CA PRO A 125 8.94 -18.97 1.45
C PRO A 125 9.81 -17.95 0.69
N TYR A 126 9.99 -18.18 -0.62
CA TYR A 126 10.71 -17.24 -1.50
C TYR A 126 9.98 -15.89 -1.65
N ILE A 127 8.64 -15.91 -1.63
CA ILE A 127 7.76 -14.72 -1.68
C ILE A 127 6.90 -14.68 -0.40
N PRO A 128 7.45 -14.21 0.73
CA PRO A 128 6.73 -14.06 1.99
C PRO A 128 5.66 -12.96 1.93
N ASP A 129 4.59 -13.16 2.71
CA ASP A 129 3.48 -12.21 2.86
C ASP A 129 3.21 -12.04 4.35
N VAL A 130 3.49 -10.85 4.90
CA VAL A 130 3.26 -10.49 6.30
C VAL A 130 2.09 -9.53 6.42
N VAL A 131 1.09 -9.90 7.22
CA VAL A 131 -0.11 -9.11 7.46
C VAL A 131 -0.30 -8.92 8.95
N ILE A 132 -0.45 -7.66 9.38
CA ILE A 132 -0.67 -7.28 10.78
C ILE A 132 -2.16 -7.00 10.96
N ASN A 133 -2.74 -7.41 12.09
CA ASN A 133 -4.09 -7.04 12.45
C ASN A 133 -4.16 -5.51 12.72
N PRO A 134 -5.00 -4.75 11.99
CA PRO A 134 -5.03 -3.28 12.07
C PRO A 134 -5.61 -2.73 13.39
N LYS A 135 -6.10 -3.58 14.30
CA LYS A 135 -6.58 -3.19 15.64
C LYS A 135 -5.76 -3.82 16.78
N ASN A 136 -4.78 -4.68 16.46
CA ASN A 136 -3.91 -5.32 17.45
C ASN A 136 -2.58 -5.71 16.80
N SER A 137 -1.57 -4.85 16.88
CA SER A 137 -0.29 -5.07 16.23
C SER A 137 0.56 -6.20 16.83
N ASN A 138 0.13 -6.84 17.94
CA ASN A 138 0.71 -8.10 18.40
C ASN A 138 0.22 -9.29 17.56
N ALA A 139 -0.95 -9.19 16.92
CA ALA A 139 -1.53 -10.24 16.10
C ALA A 139 -1.01 -10.14 14.66
N VAL A 140 -0.15 -11.09 14.28
CA VAL A 140 0.55 -11.11 12.98
C VAL A 140 0.28 -12.42 12.27
N PHE A 141 0.10 -12.37 10.96
CA PHE A 141 -0.21 -13.51 10.10
C PHE A 141 0.84 -13.62 9.00
N ILE A 142 1.34 -14.84 8.77
CA ILE A 142 2.37 -15.13 7.77
C ILE A 142 2.09 -16.42 7.01
N LYS A 143 2.69 -16.52 5.84
CA LYS A 143 2.87 -17.79 5.12
C LYS A 143 4.20 -18.41 5.53
N ASN A 144 4.21 -19.50 6.30
CA ASN A 144 5.50 -20.11 6.72
C ASN A 144 6.16 -20.90 5.58
N ASP A 145 5.33 -21.48 4.72
CA ASP A 145 5.71 -22.05 3.42
C ASP A 145 4.69 -21.59 2.36
N ASN A 146 4.70 -22.19 1.16
CA ASN A 146 3.77 -21.80 0.09
C ASN A 146 2.32 -22.26 0.31
N LYS A 147 1.98 -23.01 1.37
CA LYS A 147 0.65 -23.62 1.60
C LYS A 147 0.15 -23.52 3.05
N THR A 148 0.95 -23.10 4.02
CA THR A 148 0.52 -22.98 5.42
C THR A 148 0.39 -21.54 5.89
N LEU A 149 -0.72 -21.24 6.57
CA LEU A 149 -0.99 -19.96 7.22
C LEU A 149 -0.78 -20.10 8.73
N TRP A 150 0.03 -19.20 9.27
CA TRP A 150 0.41 -19.15 10.68
C TRP A 150 0.03 -17.81 11.30
N ARG A 151 -0.31 -17.84 12.58
CA ARG A 151 -0.72 -16.71 13.41
C ARG A 151 0.17 -16.60 14.63
N SER A 152 0.62 -15.40 14.94
CA SER A 152 1.24 -15.00 16.20
C SER A 152 0.30 -14.07 16.96
N TYR A 153 0.40 -14.04 18.29
CA TYR A 153 -0.22 -13.02 19.16
C TYR A 153 0.81 -12.26 19.99
N ASP A 154 2.08 -12.31 19.60
CA ASP A 154 3.25 -11.75 20.28
C ASP A 154 4.29 -11.19 19.29
N LYS A 155 3.84 -10.53 18.20
CA LYS A 155 4.72 -9.91 17.18
C LYS A 155 5.68 -10.88 16.47
N GLY A 156 5.36 -12.16 16.48
CA GLY A 156 6.12 -13.22 15.83
C GLY A 156 7.19 -13.88 16.70
N PHE A 157 7.18 -13.68 18.02
CA PHE A 157 8.07 -14.44 18.91
C PHE A 157 7.61 -15.90 19.08
N SER A 158 6.31 -16.19 18.92
CA SER A 158 5.75 -17.54 18.81
C SER A 158 4.67 -17.61 17.74
N TRP A 159 4.51 -18.79 17.13
CA TRP A 159 3.63 -19.01 15.99
C TRP A 159 2.79 -20.28 16.16
N THR A 160 1.51 -20.16 15.81
CA THR A 160 0.58 -21.30 15.70
C THR A 160 0.16 -21.46 14.24
N GLN A 161 0.29 -22.67 13.68
CA GLN A 161 -0.28 -22.98 12.38
C GLN A 161 -1.81 -23.03 12.52
N ILE A 162 -2.51 -22.14 11.84
CA ILE A 162 -3.98 -22.09 11.87
C ILE A 162 -4.62 -22.78 10.67
N ARG A 163 -3.89 -22.92 9.55
CA ARG A 163 -4.42 -23.63 8.38
C ARG A 163 -3.35 -24.16 7.42
N THR A 164 -3.63 -25.31 6.82
CA THR A 164 -3.00 -25.80 5.58
C THR A 164 -3.98 -25.65 4.42
N PHE A 165 -3.48 -25.25 3.24
CA PHE A 165 -4.23 -25.14 1.99
C PHE A 165 -3.79 -26.22 0.99
N GLU A 166 -4.70 -26.63 0.13
CA GLU A 166 -4.47 -27.67 -0.88
C GLU A 166 -3.60 -27.15 -2.03
N GLN A 167 -3.74 -25.86 -2.35
CA GLN A 167 -3.04 -25.12 -3.41
C GLN A 167 -2.14 -24.02 -2.82
N LEU A 168 -1.34 -23.34 -3.64
CA LEU A 168 -0.41 -22.32 -3.14
C LEU A 168 -1.21 -21.14 -2.55
N LEU A 169 -0.82 -20.71 -1.35
CA LEU A 169 -1.37 -19.56 -0.65
C LEU A 169 -0.68 -18.29 -1.16
N ASN A 170 -1.46 -17.45 -1.84
CA ASN A 170 -0.97 -16.29 -2.57
C ASN A 170 -1.08 -15.00 -1.76
N ARG A 171 -2.25 -14.72 -1.18
CA ARG A 171 -2.52 -13.52 -0.37
C ARG A 171 -3.26 -13.81 0.92
N ILE A 172 -2.96 -13.02 1.94
CA ILE A 172 -3.73 -12.88 3.18
C ILE A 172 -4.31 -11.47 3.23
N ALA A 173 -5.52 -11.30 3.76
CA ALA A 173 -6.08 -9.99 4.08
C ALA A 173 -6.96 -10.06 5.34
N ILE A 174 -6.93 -9.03 6.18
CA ILE A 174 -7.76 -8.91 7.38
C ILE A 174 -8.71 -7.74 7.17
N SER A 175 -9.99 -7.89 7.52
CA SER A 175 -10.93 -6.76 7.45
C SER A 175 -10.61 -5.74 8.55
N PRO A 176 -10.39 -4.45 8.23
CA PRO A 176 -10.15 -3.44 9.26
C PRO A 176 -11.42 -3.12 10.08
N ALA A 177 -12.60 -3.24 9.46
CA ALA A 177 -13.88 -3.05 10.11
C ALA A 177 -14.15 -4.14 11.17
N ASP A 178 -13.88 -5.41 10.87
CA ASP A 178 -13.98 -6.53 11.82
C ASP A 178 -12.80 -7.51 11.65
N THR A 179 -11.86 -7.46 12.60
CA THR A 179 -10.62 -8.23 12.51
C THR A 179 -10.76 -9.72 12.84
N SER A 180 -11.97 -10.19 13.17
CA SER A 180 -12.28 -11.63 13.14
C SER A 180 -12.36 -12.17 11.71
N ILE A 181 -12.64 -11.30 10.74
CA ILE A 181 -12.80 -11.65 9.34
C ILE A 181 -11.43 -11.61 8.64
N ILE A 182 -11.00 -12.78 8.18
CA ILE A 182 -9.73 -12.97 7.47
C ILE A 182 -10.02 -13.66 6.14
N TYR A 183 -9.43 -13.14 5.07
CA TYR A 183 -9.46 -13.74 3.75
C TYR A 183 -8.10 -14.35 3.41
N ALA A 184 -8.13 -15.52 2.76
CA ALA A 184 -6.94 -16.20 2.27
C ALA A 184 -7.19 -16.68 0.84
N ALA A 185 -6.39 -16.18 -0.10
CA ALA A 185 -6.45 -16.56 -1.50
C ALA A 185 -5.42 -17.64 -1.81
N SER A 186 -5.88 -18.77 -2.35
CA SER A 186 -5.03 -19.72 -3.06
C SER A 186 -5.26 -19.66 -4.57
N ASP A 187 -4.42 -20.34 -5.35
CA ASP A 187 -4.40 -20.32 -6.84
C ASP A 187 -5.78 -20.38 -7.51
N PHE A 188 -6.73 -21.13 -6.94
CA PHE A 188 -8.06 -21.35 -7.53
C PHE A 188 -9.20 -21.13 -6.54
N SER A 189 -8.97 -20.50 -5.38
CA SER A 189 -9.99 -20.37 -4.33
C SER A 189 -9.73 -19.21 -3.38
N LEU A 190 -10.76 -18.41 -3.11
CA LEU A 190 -10.80 -17.49 -1.98
C LEU A 190 -11.52 -18.17 -0.81
N PHE A 191 -10.89 -18.13 0.36
CA PHE A 191 -11.46 -18.58 1.61
C PHE A 191 -11.65 -17.43 2.58
N LYS A 192 -12.62 -17.58 3.48
CA LYS A 192 -12.97 -16.63 4.54
C LYS A 192 -13.02 -17.37 5.89
N SER A 193 -12.44 -16.75 6.90
CA SER A 193 -12.68 -16.98 8.32
C SER A 193 -13.60 -15.89 8.87
N THR A 194 -14.35 -16.20 9.92
CA THR A 194 -15.12 -15.22 10.72
C THR A 194 -14.81 -15.31 12.23
N ASP A 195 -13.72 -15.98 12.60
CA ASP A 195 -13.30 -16.26 13.97
C ASP A 195 -11.76 -16.20 14.12
N SER A 196 -11.15 -15.18 13.50
CA SER A 196 -9.70 -14.91 13.55
C SER A 196 -8.80 -16.04 13.01
N GLY A 197 -9.36 -16.95 12.22
CA GLY A 197 -8.65 -17.99 11.50
C GLY A 197 -8.82 -19.40 12.05
N ASP A 198 -9.74 -19.62 12.99
CA ASP A 198 -9.95 -20.91 13.64
C ASP A 198 -10.85 -21.84 12.79
N ASN A 199 -11.84 -21.29 12.05
CA ASN A 199 -12.62 -22.01 11.03
C ASN A 199 -12.61 -21.28 9.68
N TRP A 200 -12.78 -22.03 8.59
CA TRP A 200 -12.67 -21.48 7.24
C TRP A 200 -13.69 -22.06 6.26
N PHE A 201 -14.23 -21.18 5.42
CA PHE A 201 -15.18 -21.50 4.36
C PHE A 201 -14.62 -21.07 3.01
N LYS A 202 -14.84 -21.86 1.96
CA LYS A 202 -14.56 -21.43 0.58
C LYS A 202 -15.70 -20.53 0.13
N VAL A 203 -15.41 -19.28 -0.23
CA VAL A 203 -16.43 -18.28 -0.56
C VAL A 203 -16.44 -17.91 -2.03
N TYR A 204 -15.32 -18.06 -2.74
CA TYR A 204 -15.26 -17.84 -4.18
C TYR A 204 -14.27 -18.80 -4.87
N ALA A 205 -14.59 -19.18 -6.10
CA ALA A 205 -13.70 -19.85 -7.04
C ALA A 205 -13.81 -19.07 -8.35
N PRO A 206 -12.75 -18.38 -8.81
CA PRO A 206 -12.80 -17.70 -10.09
C PRO A 206 -13.05 -18.73 -11.21
N PRO A 207 -14.08 -18.54 -12.06
CA PRO A 207 -14.43 -19.54 -13.07
C PRO A 207 -13.38 -19.66 -14.20
N ASP A 208 -12.63 -18.58 -14.49
CA ASP A 208 -11.83 -18.43 -15.72
C ASP A 208 -10.32 -18.20 -15.49
N THR A 209 -9.78 -18.45 -14.29
CA THR A 209 -8.35 -18.19 -14.00
C THR A 209 -7.45 -19.33 -14.46
N ASN A 210 -7.20 -19.39 -15.78
CA ASN A 210 -6.29 -20.37 -16.39
C ASN A 210 -4.81 -20.20 -16.01
N TYR A 211 -4.40 -19.09 -15.38
CA TYR A 211 -2.99 -18.80 -15.08
C TYR A 211 -2.70 -18.19 -13.69
N PHE A 212 -3.55 -17.31 -13.15
CA PHE A 212 -3.31 -16.65 -11.85
C PHE A 212 -4.61 -16.45 -11.06
N GLY A 213 -4.57 -16.80 -9.77
CA GLY A 213 -5.71 -16.76 -8.85
C GLY A 213 -6.08 -15.35 -8.40
N VAL A 214 -6.42 -15.20 -7.10
CA VAL A 214 -6.65 -13.88 -6.49
C VAL A 214 -5.31 -13.28 -6.05
N ASP A 215 -4.89 -12.20 -6.71
CA ASP A 215 -3.57 -11.57 -6.56
C ASP A 215 -3.56 -10.34 -5.62
N GLN A 216 -4.73 -9.77 -5.34
CA GLN A 216 -4.91 -8.61 -4.47
C GLN A 216 -6.32 -8.67 -3.88
N ILE A 217 -6.44 -8.35 -2.60
CA ILE A 217 -7.69 -8.30 -1.85
C ILE A 217 -7.69 -6.98 -1.07
N GLU A 218 -8.71 -6.15 -1.26
CA GLU A 218 -8.92 -4.95 -0.44
C GLU A 218 -10.31 -5.02 0.19
N VAL A 219 -10.35 -5.10 1.52
CA VAL A 219 -11.59 -5.05 2.29
C VAL A 219 -11.81 -3.60 2.75
N ASN A 220 -13.00 -3.06 2.53
CA ASN A 220 -13.31 -1.69 2.94
C ASN A 220 -13.13 -1.53 4.46
N PRO A 221 -12.45 -0.46 4.93
CA PRO A 221 -12.08 -0.34 6.34
C PRO A 221 -13.23 0.00 7.29
N VAL A 222 -14.39 0.39 6.76
CA VAL A 222 -15.60 0.71 7.55
C VAL A 222 -16.78 -0.24 7.29
N ASN A 223 -16.66 -1.15 6.32
CA ASN A 223 -17.70 -2.12 5.96
C ASN A 223 -17.10 -3.47 5.51
N SER A 224 -17.08 -4.46 6.41
CA SER A 224 -16.53 -5.81 6.14
C SER A 224 -17.25 -6.60 5.05
N ASN A 225 -18.46 -6.19 4.65
CA ASN A 225 -19.19 -6.82 3.54
C ASN A 225 -18.75 -6.30 2.17
N LEU A 226 -18.11 -5.13 2.11
CA LEU A 226 -17.61 -4.54 0.89
C LEU A 226 -16.14 -4.87 0.71
N LEU A 227 -15.81 -5.61 -0.35
CA LEU A 227 -14.43 -5.90 -0.72
C LEU A 227 -14.27 -6.00 -2.23
N PHE A 228 -13.02 -5.81 -2.65
CA PHE A 228 -12.59 -5.87 -4.03
C PHE A 228 -11.46 -6.90 -4.16
N ILE A 229 -11.45 -7.63 -5.27
CA ILE A 229 -10.39 -8.59 -5.59
C ILE A 229 -9.91 -8.42 -7.03
N LYS A 230 -8.61 -8.58 -7.25
CA LYS A 230 -8.02 -8.78 -8.58
C LYS A 230 -7.87 -10.28 -8.82
N ALA A 231 -8.44 -10.78 -9.91
CA ALA A 231 -8.21 -12.15 -10.38
C ALA A 231 -8.09 -12.18 -11.91
N GLY A 232 -7.06 -12.85 -12.43
CA GLY A 232 -6.81 -12.95 -13.87
C GLY A 232 -6.84 -11.61 -14.62
N GLY A 233 -6.25 -10.55 -14.06
CA GLY A 233 -6.24 -9.20 -14.66
C GLY A 233 -7.58 -8.43 -14.61
N ASN A 234 -8.61 -8.95 -13.96
CA ASN A 234 -9.93 -8.32 -13.85
C ASN A 234 -10.22 -7.91 -12.40
N LEU A 235 -10.98 -6.81 -12.23
CA LEU A 235 -11.44 -6.34 -10.92
C LEU A 235 -12.87 -6.85 -10.65
N TYR A 236 -13.06 -7.47 -9.49
CA TYR A 236 -14.36 -7.93 -8.99
C TYR A 236 -14.72 -7.22 -7.69
N LYS A 237 -16.00 -6.97 -7.47
CA LYS A 237 -16.59 -6.33 -6.29
C LYS A 237 -17.58 -7.27 -5.61
N SER A 238 -17.52 -7.37 -4.29
CA SER A 238 -18.51 -8.05 -3.45
C SER A 238 -19.18 -7.05 -2.51
N LEU A 239 -20.47 -7.26 -2.23
CA LEU A 239 -21.30 -6.47 -1.31
C LEU A 239 -21.78 -7.28 -0.10
N ASP A 240 -21.40 -8.56 -0.01
CA ASP A 240 -21.90 -9.56 0.95
C ASP A 240 -20.76 -10.27 1.72
N GLY A 241 -19.57 -9.67 1.73
CA GLY A 241 -18.41 -10.22 2.42
C GLY A 241 -17.83 -11.45 1.71
N GLY A 242 -17.94 -11.49 0.39
CA GLY A 242 -17.26 -12.45 -0.48
C GLY A 242 -18.09 -13.69 -0.82
N ILE A 243 -19.37 -13.73 -0.45
CA ILE A 243 -20.30 -14.82 -0.78
C ILE A 243 -20.62 -14.79 -2.27
N SER A 244 -20.71 -13.60 -2.86
CA SER A 244 -20.81 -13.40 -4.30
C SER A 244 -19.94 -12.23 -4.77
N PHE A 245 -19.55 -12.28 -6.05
CA PHE A 245 -18.72 -11.28 -6.70
C PHE A 245 -19.31 -10.89 -8.05
N SER A 246 -19.38 -9.59 -8.32
CA SER A 246 -19.69 -9.02 -9.63
C SER A 246 -18.42 -8.53 -10.29
N LYS A 247 -18.19 -8.95 -11.54
CA LYS A 247 -17.09 -8.45 -12.38
C LYS A 247 -17.39 -7.01 -12.80
N THR A 248 -16.40 -6.12 -12.68
CA THR A 248 -16.51 -4.72 -13.16
C THR A 248 -16.17 -4.62 -14.65
N THR A 249 -16.32 -3.44 -15.27
CA THR A 249 -16.08 -3.25 -16.71
C THR A 249 -14.60 -3.17 -17.11
N ILE A 250 -13.66 -3.16 -16.14
CA ILE A 250 -12.22 -3.09 -16.42
C ILE A 250 -11.55 -4.47 -16.53
N TYR A 251 -10.57 -4.55 -17.41
CA TYR A 251 -9.76 -5.73 -17.74
C TYR A 251 -8.29 -5.31 -17.96
N ASP A 252 -7.38 -6.28 -18.12
CA ASP A 252 -5.92 -6.10 -18.28
C ASP A 252 -5.25 -5.22 -17.22
N MET A 253 -5.75 -5.31 -15.98
CA MET A 253 -5.29 -4.53 -14.83
C MET A 253 -4.10 -5.19 -14.12
N SER A 254 -3.05 -4.41 -13.85
CA SER A 254 -1.89 -4.82 -13.04
C SER A 254 -2.13 -4.67 -11.54
N PHE A 255 -2.61 -3.50 -11.10
CA PHE A 255 -2.90 -3.15 -9.71
C PHE A 255 -4.17 -2.29 -9.61
N PHE A 256 -4.78 -2.26 -8.43
CA PHE A 256 -5.79 -1.27 -8.07
C PHE A 256 -5.51 -0.63 -6.70
N ALA A 257 -6.23 0.44 -6.39
CA ALA A 257 -6.36 1.02 -5.05
C ALA A 257 -7.76 1.64 -4.89
N VAL A 258 -8.49 1.22 -3.86
CA VAL A 258 -9.82 1.74 -3.52
C VAL A 258 -9.70 2.89 -2.53
N ASN A 259 -10.47 3.96 -2.71
CA ASN A 259 -10.58 5.01 -1.70
C ASN A 259 -11.27 4.45 -0.44
N PRO A 260 -10.65 4.55 0.75
CA PRO A 260 -11.15 3.90 1.97
C PRO A 260 -12.48 4.48 2.48
N ILE A 261 -12.83 5.71 2.10
CA ILE A 261 -14.01 6.44 2.57
C ILE A 261 -15.13 6.37 1.53
N ASP A 262 -14.83 6.69 0.26
CA ASP A 262 -15.78 6.55 -0.86
C ASP A 262 -15.35 5.41 -1.80
N PRO A 263 -15.82 4.18 -1.58
CA PRO A 263 -15.44 3.02 -2.37
C PRO A 263 -16.01 3.01 -3.80
N ASN A 264 -16.69 4.08 -4.22
CA ASN A 264 -16.98 4.31 -5.64
C ASN A 264 -15.78 4.90 -6.38
N ILE A 265 -14.82 5.48 -5.67
CA ILE A 265 -13.57 6.00 -6.22
C ILE A 265 -12.51 4.89 -6.17
N ILE A 266 -12.11 4.41 -7.34
CA ILE A 266 -11.07 3.38 -7.49
C ILE A 266 -10.09 3.83 -8.57
N TYR A 267 -8.81 3.64 -8.31
CA TYR A 267 -7.72 3.86 -9.26
C TYR A 267 -7.15 2.49 -9.68
N VAL A 268 -6.79 2.36 -10.95
CA VAL A 268 -6.26 1.12 -11.54
C VAL A 268 -5.13 1.41 -12.50
N THR A 269 -4.13 0.54 -12.54
CA THR A 269 -3.06 0.57 -13.56
C THR A 269 -3.32 -0.53 -14.58
N ILE A 270 -3.17 -0.22 -15.87
CA ILE A 270 -3.42 -1.12 -16.99
C ILE A 270 -2.09 -1.59 -17.60
N GLY A 271 -2.03 -2.83 -18.07
CA GLY A 271 -0.85 -3.45 -18.67
C GLY A 271 -0.32 -4.63 -17.85
N ASP A 272 0.44 -5.50 -18.52
CA ASP A 272 1.03 -6.70 -17.93
C ASP A 272 2.24 -6.35 -17.04
N PRO A 273 2.17 -6.52 -15.71
CA PRO A 273 3.25 -6.11 -14.82
C PRO A 273 4.51 -6.99 -14.92
N PHE A 274 4.46 -8.14 -15.61
CA PHE A 274 5.60 -9.03 -15.82
C PHE A 274 6.35 -8.75 -17.13
N PHE A 275 5.65 -8.27 -18.17
CA PHE A 275 6.19 -8.25 -19.54
C PHE A 275 6.04 -6.91 -20.29
N ALA A 276 5.30 -5.93 -19.78
CA ALA A 276 5.09 -4.63 -20.44
C ALA A 276 5.10 -3.45 -19.45
N PRO A 277 5.46 -2.22 -19.88
CA PRO A 277 5.21 -1.04 -19.06
C PRO A 277 3.71 -0.82 -18.84
N ILE A 278 3.36 -0.18 -17.71
CA ILE A 278 2.00 0.30 -17.46
C ILE A 278 1.59 1.20 -18.63
N SER A 279 0.48 0.87 -19.28
CA SER A 279 0.01 1.52 -20.51
C SER A 279 -0.92 2.70 -20.25
N ASP A 280 -1.67 2.65 -19.16
CA ASP A 280 -2.71 3.61 -18.80
C ASP A 280 -2.95 3.58 -17.28
N ILE A 281 -3.36 4.71 -16.69
CA ILE A 281 -3.88 4.78 -15.33
C ILE A 281 -5.32 5.24 -15.45
N ARG A 282 -6.26 4.48 -14.88
CA ARG A 282 -7.69 4.82 -14.93
C ARG A 282 -8.28 5.05 -13.55
N LYS A 283 -9.32 5.88 -13.54
CA LYS A 283 -10.15 6.20 -12.39
C LYS A 283 -11.61 5.92 -12.69
N THR A 284 -12.32 5.37 -11.72
CA THR A 284 -13.78 5.38 -11.63
C THR A 284 -14.23 6.28 -10.48
N THR A 285 -15.47 6.75 -10.54
CA THR A 285 -16.19 7.40 -9.43
C THR A 285 -17.59 6.82 -9.23
N ASP A 286 -17.89 5.68 -9.86
CA ASP A 286 -19.19 4.98 -9.82
C ASP A 286 -19.05 3.50 -9.43
N GLY A 287 -17.95 3.16 -8.76
CA GLY A 287 -17.70 1.83 -8.23
C GLY A 287 -17.30 0.80 -9.29
N GLY A 288 -16.79 1.25 -10.44
CA GLY A 288 -16.27 0.42 -11.52
C GLY A 288 -17.24 0.14 -12.66
N SER A 289 -18.30 0.95 -12.78
CA SER A 289 -19.24 0.88 -13.91
C SER A 289 -18.66 1.59 -15.14
N THR A 290 -18.10 2.79 -14.96
CA THR A 290 -17.36 3.56 -15.97
C THR A 290 -15.96 3.94 -15.50
N TRP A 291 -15.06 4.17 -16.47
CA TRP A 291 -13.63 4.41 -16.24
C TRP A 291 -13.08 5.49 -17.17
N PHE A 292 -12.21 6.35 -16.63
CA PHE A 292 -11.58 7.46 -17.34
C PHE A 292 -10.05 7.38 -17.15
N SER A 293 -9.29 7.61 -18.21
CA SER A 293 -7.82 7.78 -18.13
C SER A 293 -7.48 9.11 -17.44
N ILE A 294 -6.34 9.18 -16.72
CA ILE A 294 -5.89 10.34 -15.94
C ILE A 294 -4.39 10.64 -16.11
#